data_AF-A0A183G8I5-F1
#
_entry.id   AF-A0A183G8I5-F1
#
_cell.length_a   1.000
_cell.length_b   1.000
_cell.length_c   1.000
_cell.angle_alpha   90.00
_cell.angle_beta   90.00
_cell.angle_gamma   90.00
#
_symmetry.space_group_name_H-M   'P 1'
#
loop_
_entity.id
_entity.type
_entity.pdbx_description
1 polymer ?
#
loop_
_entity_poly.entity_id
_entity_poly.type
_entity_poly.pdbx_seq_one_letter_code
_entity_poly.pdbx_strand_id
1 'polypeptide(L)'
;MKGSVMEKYTHDALQFLFPKNCFEELIINFNVFHPTCPKMVLSRFLGIGITAGSILLFVPQIIKIFSAKSAKGISLISQLLALIAAAGTASYSFNKGFVFSQWGDSFFVSVQLMIIVMQILYYSDASAYAFAFFAFCWAFIFAVIGGYIPNDVLTGVQALGIPITVASKSIQAWQNYKLQSTGQLSLVSASLQLAGTIARVFTSVQDTGDMLLIISFAIAANTPRMATAATPSVFRRFGRGFINYWKTIGNDYKLVAVDTFEACKARPVKAGIYFSGLGVLVYAYCTNPSELRSMNELRELRQVMSLLPASIHNKESDAELTERSLLLNQHRLHYYNLWFFSILVQSPHDSSVKLYKTQDRNLKDYPWTELFANIYDVGYFGKWRRLEKKFKDYDVNRDELDLLPD
;
A
#
# COMPACT_ATOMS: atom_id res chain seq x y z
N MET A 1 19.76 26.10 -6.08
CA MET A 1 19.27 25.66 -7.41
C MET A 1 18.03 24.80 -7.21
N LYS A 2 16.84 25.33 -7.54
CA LYS A 2 15.55 24.65 -7.41
C LYS A 2 15.31 23.76 -8.63
N GLY A 3 15.91 22.57 -8.66
CA GLY A 3 15.34 21.47 -9.45
C GLY A 3 14.00 21.13 -8.78
N SER A 4 12.90 21.41 -9.47
CA SER A 4 11.57 21.34 -8.87
C SER A 4 11.30 19.93 -8.36
N VAL A 5 10.61 19.79 -7.22
CA VAL A 5 10.20 18.48 -6.67
C VAL A 5 9.54 17.59 -7.76
N MET A 6 8.85 18.23 -8.71
CA MET A 6 8.27 17.60 -9.90
C MET A 6 9.31 16.89 -10.77
N GLU A 7 10.49 17.48 -10.98
CA GLU A 7 11.56 16.96 -11.83
C GLU A 7 12.14 15.65 -11.26
N LYS A 8 12.27 15.58 -9.93
CA LYS A 8 12.69 14.35 -9.23
C LYS A 8 11.65 13.24 -9.37
N TYR A 9 10.36 13.57 -9.20
CA TYR A 9 9.28 12.60 -9.40
C TYR A 9 9.18 12.12 -10.84
N THR A 10 9.37 13.00 -11.83
CA THR A 10 9.42 12.59 -13.24
C THR A 10 10.62 11.70 -13.54
N HIS A 11 11.79 11.98 -12.96
CA HIS A 11 12.98 11.14 -13.16
C HIS A 11 12.81 9.75 -12.53
N ASP A 12 12.26 9.68 -11.32
CA ASP A 12 11.97 8.41 -10.63
C ASP A 12 10.89 7.61 -11.38
N ALA A 13 9.85 8.28 -11.89
CA ALA A 13 8.81 7.66 -12.71
C ALA A 13 9.37 7.17 -14.06
N LEU A 14 10.28 7.93 -14.67
CA LEU A 14 10.97 7.53 -15.89
C LEU A 14 11.84 6.30 -15.66
N GLN A 15 12.65 6.27 -14.59
CA GLN A 15 13.48 5.11 -14.26
C GLN A 15 12.64 3.87 -13.92
N PHE A 16 11.45 4.06 -13.34
CA PHE A 16 10.52 2.96 -13.06
C PHE A 16 9.91 2.36 -14.33
N LEU A 17 9.56 3.21 -15.31
CA LEU A 17 8.96 2.77 -16.58
C LEU A 17 10.02 2.27 -17.58
N PHE A 18 11.19 2.90 -17.58
CA PHE A 18 12.35 2.57 -18.41
C PHE A 18 13.53 2.15 -17.53
N PRO A 19 13.65 0.87 -17.19
CA PRO A 19 14.78 0.38 -16.41
C PRO A 19 16.09 0.47 -17.20
N LYS A 20 17.19 0.83 -16.52
CA LYS A 20 18.56 0.92 -17.08
C LYS A 20 18.64 1.96 -18.22
N ASN A 21 19.48 1.71 -19.23
CA ASN A 21 19.69 2.60 -20.37
C ASN A 21 18.57 2.47 -21.43
N CYS A 22 17.46 1.79 -21.12
CA CYS A 22 16.39 1.59 -22.11
C CYS A 22 15.68 2.89 -22.49
N PHE A 23 15.71 3.93 -21.64
CA PHE A 23 15.21 5.25 -22.01
C PHE A 23 16.05 5.87 -23.13
N GLU A 24 17.36 5.87 -22.97
CA GLU A 24 18.29 6.38 -23.98
C GLU A 24 18.18 5.56 -25.27
N GLU A 25 18.14 4.23 -25.17
CA GLU A 25 18.14 3.36 -26.34
C GLU A 25 16.83 3.45 -27.16
N LEU A 26 15.66 3.52 -26.51
CA LEU A 26 14.38 3.61 -27.23
C LEU A 26 14.00 5.03 -27.65
N ILE A 27 14.21 6.03 -26.79
CA ILE A 27 13.69 7.39 -27.00
C ILE A 27 14.75 8.32 -27.60
N ILE A 28 16.01 8.20 -27.17
CA ILE A 28 17.09 9.07 -27.65
C ILE A 28 17.70 8.49 -28.94
N ASN A 29 18.03 7.20 -28.94
CA ASN A 29 18.65 6.51 -30.08
C ASN A 29 17.65 5.93 -31.09
N PHE A 30 16.34 6.05 -30.83
CA PHE A 30 15.25 5.48 -31.66
C PHE A 30 15.45 4.00 -32.03
N ASN A 31 16.13 3.22 -31.19
CA ASN A 31 16.42 1.80 -31.43
C ASN A 31 15.25 0.92 -30.95
N VAL A 32 14.10 1.06 -31.63
CA VAL A 32 12.84 0.36 -31.28
C VAL A 32 12.94 -1.16 -31.48
N PHE A 33 13.92 -1.64 -32.25
CA PHE A 33 14.15 -3.06 -32.51
C PHE A 33 15.11 -3.73 -31.52
N HIS A 34 15.51 -3.05 -30.43
CA HIS A 34 16.34 -3.66 -29.40
C HIS A 34 15.63 -4.92 -28.82
N PRO A 35 16.32 -6.07 -28.66
CA PRO A 35 15.67 -7.35 -28.37
C PRO A 35 15.03 -7.46 -26.96
N THR A 36 15.46 -6.60 -26.02
CA THR A 36 15.12 -6.70 -24.58
C THR A 36 14.34 -5.49 -24.04
N CYS A 37 14.65 -4.27 -24.49
CA CYS A 37 14.12 -3.03 -23.90
C CYS A 37 12.62 -2.80 -24.18
N PRO A 38 12.10 -2.98 -25.42
CA PRO A 38 10.67 -2.80 -25.70
C PRO A 38 9.80 -3.78 -24.91
N LYS A 39 10.27 -5.03 -24.72
CA LYS A 39 9.56 -6.05 -23.94
C LYS A 39 9.50 -5.69 -22.45
N MET A 40 10.59 -5.16 -21.89
CA MET A 40 10.61 -4.68 -20.50
C MET A 40 9.69 -3.47 -20.29
N VAL A 41 9.75 -2.46 -21.17
CA VAL A 41 8.88 -1.28 -21.09
C VAL A 41 7.41 -1.67 -21.23
N LEU A 42 7.10 -2.56 -22.19
CA LEU A 42 5.75 -3.09 -22.35
C LEU A 42 5.27 -3.85 -21.10
N SER A 43 6.14 -4.66 -20.49
CA SER A 43 5.84 -5.36 -19.23
C SER A 43 5.48 -4.37 -18.11
N ARG A 44 6.28 -3.32 -17.94
CA ARG A 44 6.06 -2.28 -16.92
C ARG A 44 4.76 -1.53 -17.15
N PHE A 45 4.48 -1.13 -18.40
CA PHE A 45 3.24 -0.46 -18.76
C PHE A 45 2.01 -1.34 -18.50
N LEU A 46 2.07 -2.61 -18.91
CA LEU A 46 1.00 -3.58 -18.65
C LEU A 46 0.79 -3.80 -17.15
N GLY A 47 1.86 -3.97 -16.36
CA GLY A 47 1.79 -4.14 -14.90
C GLY A 47 1.15 -2.93 -14.20
N ILE A 48 1.51 -1.71 -14.59
CA ILE A 48 0.88 -0.48 -14.08
C ILE A 48 -0.59 -0.43 -14.48
N GLY A 49 -0.93 -0.74 -15.73
CA GLY A 49 -2.32 -0.76 -16.20
C GLY A 49 -3.19 -1.77 -15.45
N ILE A 50 -2.66 -2.98 -15.20
CA ILE A 50 -3.35 -4.01 -14.40
C ILE A 50 -3.52 -3.54 -12.96
N THR A 51 -2.47 -2.99 -12.35
CA THR A 51 -2.51 -2.47 -10.98
C THR A 51 -3.52 -1.33 -10.85
N ALA A 52 -3.53 -0.36 -11.79
CA ALA A 52 -4.50 0.73 -11.80
C ALA A 52 -5.94 0.22 -11.98
N GLY A 53 -6.16 -0.75 -12.87
CA GLY A 53 -7.46 -1.39 -13.04
C GLY A 53 -7.94 -2.12 -11.78
N SER A 54 -7.02 -2.73 -11.03
CA SER A 54 -7.34 -3.47 -9.80
C SER A 54 -7.88 -2.58 -8.68
N ILE A 55 -7.46 -1.32 -8.61
CA ILE A 55 -7.93 -0.34 -7.60
C ILE A 55 -9.44 -0.13 -7.66
N LEU A 56 -10.02 -0.26 -8.86
CA LEU A 56 -11.43 0.01 -9.11
C LEU A 56 -12.29 -1.26 -9.23
N LEU A 57 -11.67 -2.45 -9.25
CA LEU A 57 -12.35 -3.69 -9.65
C LEU A 57 -13.57 -4.03 -8.77
N PHE A 58 -13.41 -3.95 -7.45
CA PHE A 58 -14.47 -4.31 -6.49
C PHE A 58 -15.16 -3.09 -5.85
N VAL A 59 -14.77 -1.87 -6.22
CA VAL A 59 -15.37 -0.62 -5.71
C VAL A 59 -16.89 -0.57 -5.93
N PRO A 60 -17.44 -0.91 -7.12
CA PRO A 60 -18.89 -0.93 -7.31
C PRO A 60 -19.60 -1.91 -6.36
N GLN A 61 -18.98 -3.06 -6.07
CA GLN A 61 -19.55 -4.05 -5.16
C GLN A 61 -19.53 -3.56 -3.70
N ILE A 62 -18.44 -2.95 -3.26
CA ILE A 62 -18.31 -2.33 -1.93
C ILE A 62 -19.45 -1.34 -1.69
N ILE A 63 -19.71 -0.48 -2.68
CA ILE A 63 -20.71 0.58 -2.55
C ILE A 63 -22.14 0.01 -2.65
N LYS A 64 -22.37 -0.98 -3.50
CA LYS A 64 -23.67 -1.69 -3.57
C LYS A 64 -24.05 -2.32 -2.23
N ILE A 65 -23.10 -3.00 -1.56
CA ILE A 65 -23.35 -3.60 -0.23
C ILE A 65 -23.64 -2.51 0.81
N PHE A 66 -22.84 -1.44 0.80
CA PHE A 66 -23.00 -0.32 1.73
C PHE A 66 -24.34 0.39 1.57
N SER A 67 -24.75 0.66 0.32
CA SER A 67 -26.02 1.32 -0.01
C SER A 67 -27.23 0.45 0.34
N ALA A 68 -27.17 -0.85 0.01
CA ALA A 68 -28.23 -1.80 0.33
C ALA A 68 -28.32 -2.13 1.84
N LYS A 69 -27.26 -1.86 2.62
CA LYS A 69 -27.12 -2.27 4.03
C LYS A 69 -27.44 -3.75 4.28
N SER A 70 -27.18 -4.59 3.28
CA SER A 70 -27.50 -6.01 3.32
C SER A 70 -26.53 -6.77 2.43
N ALA A 71 -26.05 -7.90 2.93
CA ALA A 71 -25.17 -8.81 2.20
C ALA A 71 -25.90 -10.07 1.67
N LYS A 72 -27.25 -10.06 1.65
CA LYS A 72 -28.04 -11.19 1.17
C LYS A 72 -27.69 -11.53 -0.29
N GLY A 73 -27.35 -12.79 -0.56
CA GLY A 73 -27.00 -13.30 -1.89
C GLY A 73 -25.50 -13.36 -2.20
N ILE A 74 -24.61 -12.86 -1.32
CA ILE A 74 -23.16 -12.93 -1.50
C ILE A 74 -22.58 -14.02 -0.58
N SER A 75 -21.85 -14.97 -1.14
CA SER A 75 -21.21 -16.05 -0.37
C SER A 75 -19.98 -15.54 0.38
N LEU A 76 -20.03 -15.60 1.72
CA LEU A 76 -18.91 -15.26 2.59
C LEU A 76 -17.70 -16.18 2.37
N ILE A 77 -17.93 -17.48 2.18
CA ILE A 77 -16.86 -18.46 1.96
C ILE A 77 -16.09 -18.16 0.67
N SER A 78 -16.80 -17.83 -0.41
CA SER A 78 -16.18 -17.44 -1.68
C SER A 78 -15.24 -16.24 -1.51
N GLN A 79 -15.68 -15.25 -0.71
CA GLN A 79 -14.98 -13.98 -0.57
C GLN A 79 -13.78 -14.09 0.38
N LEU A 80 -13.88 -14.91 1.42
CA LEU A 80 -12.74 -15.28 2.25
C LEU A 80 -11.67 -16.04 1.46
N LEU A 81 -12.10 -16.97 0.60
CA LEU A 81 -11.18 -17.77 -0.18
C LEU A 81 -10.44 -16.93 -1.25
N ALA A 82 -11.16 -15.99 -1.86
CA ALA A 82 -10.56 -14.97 -2.74
C ALA A 82 -9.59 -14.05 -1.99
N LEU A 83 -9.91 -13.67 -0.75
CA LEU A 83 -9.02 -12.86 0.08
C LEU A 83 -7.73 -13.61 0.42
N ILE A 84 -7.81 -14.88 0.83
CA ILE A 84 -6.64 -15.70 1.14
C ILE A 84 -5.73 -15.83 -0.08
N ALA A 85 -6.30 -16.06 -1.28
CA ALA A 85 -5.52 -16.15 -2.51
C ALA A 85 -4.81 -14.82 -2.83
N ALA A 86 -5.54 -13.70 -2.83
CA ALA A 86 -4.98 -12.38 -3.17
C ALA A 86 -3.95 -11.90 -2.12
N ALA A 87 -4.25 -12.07 -0.83
CA ALA A 87 -3.34 -11.75 0.27
C ALA A 87 -2.11 -12.66 0.24
N GLY A 88 -2.28 -13.95 -0.06
CA GLY A 88 -1.18 -14.90 -0.25
C GLY A 88 -0.21 -14.47 -1.36
N THR A 89 -0.73 -14.07 -2.52
CA THR A 89 0.09 -13.57 -3.64
C THR A 89 0.82 -12.28 -3.29
N ALA A 90 0.15 -11.34 -2.60
CA ALA A 90 0.78 -10.10 -2.15
C ALA A 90 1.89 -10.37 -1.13
N SER A 91 1.63 -11.18 -0.10
CA SER A 91 2.59 -11.50 0.96
C SER A 91 3.79 -12.31 0.47
N TYR A 92 3.57 -13.31 -0.40
CA TYR A 92 4.64 -14.08 -1.04
C TYR A 92 5.57 -13.16 -1.86
N SER A 93 4.97 -12.31 -2.71
CA SER A 93 5.72 -11.42 -3.59
C SER A 93 6.47 -10.33 -2.83
N PHE A 94 5.88 -9.82 -1.75
CA PHE A 94 6.54 -8.88 -0.84
C PHE A 94 7.75 -9.51 -0.18
N ASN A 95 7.62 -10.73 0.36
CA ASN A 95 8.73 -11.40 1.06
C ASN A 95 9.88 -11.82 0.11
N LYS A 96 9.57 -12.08 -1.17
CA LYS A 96 10.56 -12.33 -2.22
C LYS A 96 11.23 -11.05 -2.75
N GLY A 97 10.79 -9.87 -2.34
CA GLY A 97 11.36 -8.59 -2.77
C GLY A 97 11.04 -8.22 -4.21
N PHE A 98 9.90 -8.68 -4.74
CA PHE A 98 9.47 -8.37 -6.10
C PHE A 98 9.02 -6.91 -6.24
N VAL A 99 9.15 -6.35 -7.46
CA VAL A 99 8.82 -4.95 -7.70
C VAL A 99 7.32 -4.74 -7.55
N PHE A 100 6.90 -3.63 -6.93
CA PHE A 100 5.49 -3.33 -6.62
C PHE A 100 4.53 -3.50 -7.82
N SER A 101 4.94 -3.15 -9.04
CA SER A 101 4.11 -3.34 -10.26
C SER A 101 3.63 -4.78 -10.45
N GLN A 102 4.39 -5.76 -9.94
CA GLN A 102 4.11 -7.18 -10.10
C GLN A 102 3.09 -7.70 -9.10
N TRP A 103 2.99 -7.13 -7.90
CA TRP A 103 2.12 -7.66 -6.84
C TRP A 103 1.17 -6.63 -6.25
N GLY A 104 1.23 -5.39 -6.74
CA GLY A 104 0.35 -4.30 -6.30
C GLY A 104 -1.12 -4.61 -6.52
N ASP A 105 -1.47 -5.53 -7.44
CA ASP A 105 -2.84 -5.70 -7.88
C ASP A 105 -3.81 -6.54 -7.01
N SER A 106 -3.62 -7.81 -6.64
CA SER A 106 -2.61 -8.22 -5.69
C SER A 106 -3.00 -7.67 -4.32
N PHE A 107 -2.20 -6.71 -3.88
CA PHE A 107 -2.42 -5.90 -2.69
C PHE A 107 -3.75 -5.11 -2.73
N PHE A 108 -4.07 -4.40 -3.81
CA PHE A 108 -5.30 -3.60 -3.86
C PHE A 108 -6.57 -4.46 -3.81
N VAL A 109 -6.56 -5.61 -4.48
CA VAL A 109 -7.64 -6.60 -4.45
C VAL A 109 -7.81 -7.17 -3.05
N SER A 110 -6.71 -7.51 -2.34
CA SER A 110 -6.82 -8.03 -0.98
C SER A 110 -7.41 -7.00 -0.01
N VAL A 111 -7.02 -5.72 -0.12
CA VAL A 111 -7.61 -4.62 0.66
C VAL A 111 -9.11 -4.48 0.37
N GLN A 112 -9.51 -4.49 -0.90
CA GLN A 112 -10.93 -4.39 -1.27
C GLN A 112 -11.76 -5.59 -0.80
N LEU A 113 -11.21 -6.81 -0.92
CA LEU A 113 -11.88 -8.03 -0.44
C LEU A 113 -11.97 -8.06 1.09
N MET A 114 -10.98 -7.55 1.81
CA MET A 114 -11.04 -7.36 3.27
C MET A 114 -12.22 -6.45 3.64
N ILE A 115 -12.39 -5.33 2.92
CA ILE A 115 -13.53 -4.40 3.12
C ILE A 115 -14.86 -5.11 2.82
N ILE A 116 -14.94 -5.89 1.74
CA ILE A 116 -16.15 -6.65 1.39
C ILE A 116 -16.50 -7.67 2.48
N VAL A 117 -15.54 -8.48 2.92
CA VAL A 117 -15.77 -9.49 3.97
C VAL A 117 -16.20 -8.82 5.26
N MET A 118 -15.55 -7.71 5.64
CA MET A 118 -15.93 -6.92 6.81
C MET A 118 -17.37 -6.40 6.71
N GLN A 119 -17.78 -5.88 5.56
CA GLN A 119 -19.16 -5.44 5.34
C GLN A 119 -20.16 -6.60 5.38
N ILE A 120 -19.82 -7.76 4.83
CA ILE A 120 -20.67 -8.96 4.89
C ILE A 120 -20.88 -9.40 6.35
N LEU A 121 -19.81 -9.44 7.15
CA LEU A 121 -19.89 -9.78 8.57
C LEU A 121 -20.67 -8.73 9.37
N TYR A 122 -20.45 -7.44 9.08
CA TYR A 122 -21.10 -6.33 9.79
C TYR A 122 -22.61 -6.24 9.54
N TYR A 123 -23.06 -6.47 8.29
CA TYR A 123 -24.48 -6.46 7.91
C TYR A 123 -25.17 -7.83 8.05
N SER A 124 -24.51 -8.78 8.70
CA SER A 124 -25.06 -10.09 9.06
C SER A 124 -25.29 -10.16 10.58
N ASP A 125 -25.96 -11.21 11.06
CA ASP A 125 -26.16 -11.47 12.51
C ASP A 125 -24.83 -11.71 13.27
N ALA A 126 -23.71 -11.77 12.53
CA ALA A 126 -22.36 -12.01 13.00
C ALA A 126 -21.51 -10.71 13.15
N SER A 127 -22.14 -9.56 13.41
CA SER A 127 -21.45 -8.26 13.45
C SER A 127 -20.28 -8.18 14.44
N ALA A 128 -20.33 -8.93 15.55
CA ALA A 128 -19.23 -9.04 16.51
C ALA A 128 -17.93 -9.60 15.90
N TYR A 129 -18.04 -10.51 14.92
CA TYR A 129 -16.89 -11.10 14.25
C TYR A 129 -16.22 -10.14 13.26
N ALA A 130 -16.89 -9.05 12.84
CA ALA A 130 -16.31 -8.07 11.92
C ALA A 130 -15.09 -7.37 12.52
N PHE A 131 -15.15 -7.03 13.82
CA PHE A 131 -14.02 -6.40 14.52
C PHE A 131 -12.88 -7.40 14.76
N ALA A 132 -13.20 -8.64 15.15
CA ALA A 132 -12.20 -9.70 15.29
C ALA A 132 -11.49 -10.00 13.96
N PHE A 133 -12.23 -10.00 12.85
CA PHE A 133 -11.68 -10.16 11.51
C PHE A 133 -10.76 -9.00 11.12
N PHE A 134 -11.15 -7.75 11.40
CA PHE A 134 -10.28 -6.59 11.16
C PHE A 134 -8.98 -6.67 11.97
N ALA A 135 -9.07 -7.00 13.25
CA ALA A 135 -7.90 -7.20 14.11
C ALA A 135 -6.99 -8.34 13.60
N PHE A 136 -7.58 -9.43 13.13
CA PHE A 136 -6.84 -10.54 12.51
C PHE A 136 -6.11 -10.11 11.23
N CYS A 137 -6.79 -9.40 10.31
CA CYS A 137 -6.16 -8.88 9.10
C CYS A 137 -5.03 -7.90 9.42
N TRP A 138 -5.22 -7.03 10.41
CA TRP A 138 -4.19 -6.11 10.89
C TRP A 138 -2.99 -6.87 11.43
N ALA A 139 -3.20 -7.82 12.34
CA ALA A 139 -2.14 -8.66 12.89
C ALA A 139 -1.39 -9.45 11.81
N PHE A 140 -2.09 -9.97 10.80
CA PHE A 140 -1.48 -10.66 9.66
C PHE A 140 -0.54 -9.73 8.86
N ILE A 141 -0.96 -8.48 8.61
CA ILE A 141 -0.11 -7.50 7.91
C ILE A 141 1.18 -7.24 8.70
N PHE A 142 1.09 -7.03 10.02
CA PHE A 142 2.29 -6.88 10.86
C PHE A 142 3.17 -8.12 10.90
N ALA A 143 2.57 -9.32 10.90
CA ALA A 143 3.30 -10.58 10.88
C ALA A 143 4.11 -10.75 9.58
N VAL A 144 3.54 -10.35 8.43
CA VAL A 144 4.21 -10.38 7.13
C VAL A 144 5.33 -9.34 7.07
N ILE A 145 5.07 -8.09 7.46
CA ILE A 145 6.06 -7.00 7.42
C ILE A 145 7.21 -7.27 8.40
N GLY A 146 6.90 -7.81 9.58
CA GLY A 146 7.90 -8.15 10.60
C GLY A 146 8.70 -9.43 10.32
N GLY A 147 8.43 -10.13 9.20
CA GLY A 147 9.14 -11.34 8.83
C GLY A 147 8.89 -12.53 9.79
N TYR A 148 7.78 -12.52 10.52
CA TYR A 148 7.44 -13.59 11.48
C TYR A 148 6.92 -14.86 10.79
N ILE A 149 6.44 -14.75 9.55
CA ILE A 149 5.90 -15.88 8.80
C ILE A 149 7.01 -16.49 7.92
N PRO A 150 7.35 -17.77 8.08
CA PRO A 150 8.38 -18.42 7.27
C PRO A 150 7.96 -18.50 5.80
N ASN A 151 8.96 -18.43 4.92
CA ASN A 151 8.78 -18.48 3.47
C ASN A 151 8.02 -19.72 2.97
N ASP A 152 8.19 -20.87 3.64
CA ASP A 152 7.56 -22.13 3.24
C ASP A 152 6.04 -22.07 3.36
N VAL A 153 5.53 -21.41 4.40
CA VAL A 153 4.10 -21.22 4.61
C VAL A 153 3.51 -20.31 3.55
N LEU A 154 4.18 -19.19 3.24
CA LEU A 154 3.75 -18.26 2.19
C LEU A 154 3.74 -18.94 0.81
N THR A 155 4.76 -19.76 0.53
CA THR A 155 4.84 -20.54 -0.72
C THR A 155 3.72 -21.58 -0.79
N GLY A 156 3.41 -22.25 0.32
CA GLY A 156 2.29 -23.19 0.41
C GLY A 156 0.94 -22.52 0.19
N VAL A 157 0.69 -21.35 0.79
CA VAL A 157 -0.54 -20.56 0.57
C VAL A 157 -0.66 -20.13 -0.89
N GLN A 158 0.43 -19.67 -1.51
CA GLN A 158 0.45 -19.31 -2.93
C GLN A 158 0.16 -20.52 -3.82
N ALA A 159 0.76 -21.68 -3.52
CA ALA A 159 0.53 -22.92 -4.26
C ALA A 159 -0.91 -23.43 -4.13
N LEU A 160 -1.54 -23.28 -2.95
CA LEU A 160 -2.92 -23.68 -2.69
C LEU A 160 -3.97 -22.73 -3.28
N GLY A 161 -3.64 -21.46 -3.47
CA GLY A 161 -4.56 -20.49 -4.11
C GLY A 161 -4.97 -20.90 -5.54
N ILE A 162 -4.13 -21.66 -6.23
CA ILE A 162 -4.34 -22.02 -7.64
C ILE A 162 -5.33 -23.20 -7.80
N PRO A 163 -5.18 -24.35 -7.12
CA PRO A 163 -6.20 -25.39 -7.10
C PRO A 163 -7.57 -24.87 -6.67
N ILE A 164 -7.59 -23.94 -5.72
CA ILE A 164 -8.81 -23.32 -5.18
C ILE A 164 -9.55 -22.50 -6.24
N THR A 165 -8.83 -21.64 -6.96
CA THR A 165 -9.43 -20.79 -8.01
C THR A 165 -9.88 -21.64 -9.20
N VAL A 166 -9.09 -22.65 -9.58
CA VAL A 166 -9.47 -23.64 -10.59
C VAL A 166 -10.72 -24.39 -10.18
N ALA A 167 -10.76 -24.97 -8.97
CA ALA A 167 -11.93 -25.70 -8.47
C ALA A 167 -13.19 -24.82 -8.44
N SER A 168 -13.08 -23.58 -7.98
CA SER A 168 -14.20 -22.62 -7.96
C SER A 168 -14.76 -22.36 -9.36
N LYS A 169 -13.89 -22.17 -10.36
CA LYS A 169 -14.29 -21.91 -11.75
C LYS A 169 -14.74 -23.17 -12.48
N SER A 170 -14.17 -24.33 -12.16
CA SER A 170 -14.60 -25.64 -12.67
C SER A 170 -16.01 -25.99 -12.20
N ILE A 171 -16.34 -25.71 -10.93
CA ILE A 171 -17.71 -25.87 -10.42
C ILE A 171 -18.68 -24.95 -11.16
N GLN A 172 -18.30 -23.68 -11.39
CA GLN A 172 -19.11 -22.73 -12.17
C GLN A 172 -19.30 -23.19 -13.62
N ALA A 173 -18.26 -23.73 -14.27
CA ALA A 173 -18.34 -24.26 -15.62
C ALA A 173 -19.28 -25.48 -15.71
N TRP A 174 -19.21 -26.39 -14.74
CA TRP A 174 -20.09 -27.55 -14.67
C TRP A 174 -21.56 -27.17 -14.44
N GLN A 175 -21.82 -26.18 -13.58
CA GLN A 175 -23.17 -25.64 -13.37
C GLN A 175 -23.72 -25.00 -14.64
N ASN A 176 -22.92 -24.21 -15.35
CA ASN A 176 -23.32 -23.60 -16.63
C ASN A 176 -23.60 -24.67 -17.70
N TYR A 177 -22.78 -25.73 -17.75
CA TYR A 177 -23.00 -26.86 -18.66
C TYR A 177 -24.33 -27.57 -18.38
N LYS A 178 -24.63 -27.84 -17.10
CA LYS A 178 -25.88 -28.49 -16.68
C LYS A 178 -27.11 -27.62 -16.96
N LEU A 179 -26.97 -26.30 -16.87
CA LEU A 179 -28.06 -25.34 -17.09
C LEU A 179 -28.27 -24.95 -18.57
N GLN A 180 -27.42 -25.42 -19.49
CA GLN A 180 -27.43 -25.09 -20.93
C GLN A 180 -27.62 -23.59 -21.26
N SER A 181 -27.19 -22.73 -20.33
CA SER A 181 -27.24 -21.29 -20.44
C SER A 181 -25.84 -20.77 -20.14
N THR A 182 -25.37 -19.77 -20.89
CA THR A 182 -24.09 -19.11 -20.60
C THR A 182 -24.11 -18.28 -19.31
N GLY A 183 -25.21 -18.29 -18.55
CA GLY A 183 -25.33 -17.64 -17.24
C GLY A 183 -25.08 -16.12 -17.32
N GLN A 184 -24.72 -15.52 -16.18
CA GLN A 184 -24.30 -14.10 -16.09
C GLN A 184 -22.90 -13.82 -16.65
N LEU A 185 -22.15 -14.84 -17.11
CA LEU A 185 -20.77 -14.66 -17.53
C LEU A 185 -20.73 -14.10 -18.96
N SER A 186 -20.64 -12.77 -19.07
CA SER A 186 -20.45 -12.10 -20.35
C SER A 186 -19.17 -12.62 -21.01
N LEU A 187 -19.26 -12.97 -22.30
CA LEU A 187 -18.11 -13.29 -23.16
C LEU A 187 -17.02 -12.21 -23.06
N VAL A 188 -17.43 -10.96 -22.88
CA VAL A 188 -16.52 -9.83 -22.69
C VAL A 188 -15.73 -9.98 -21.41
N SER A 189 -16.39 -10.28 -20.29
CA SER A 189 -15.74 -10.48 -19.00
C SER A 189 -14.80 -11.69 -19.02
N ALA A 190 -15.15 -12.77 -19.73
CA ALA A 190 -14.27 -13.92 -19.94
C ALA A 190 -13.03 -13.54 -20.79
N SER A 191 -13.21 -12.75 -21.85
CA SER A 191 -12.11 -12.30 -22.70
C SER A 191 -11.15 -11.33 -22.00
N LEU A 192 -11.68 -10.43 -21.15
CA LEU A 192 -10.87 -9.51 -20.35
C LEU A 192 -10.10 -10.24 -19.25
N GLN A 193 -10.72 -11.24 -18.62
CA GLN A 193 -10.02 -12.14 -17.68
C GLN A 193 -8.88 -12.88 -18.37
N LEU A 194 -9.13 -13.44 -19.56
CA LEU A 194 -8.11 -14.12 -20.35
C LEU A 194 -6.98 -13.15 -20.73
N ALA A 195 -7.28 -11.97 -21.26
CA ALA A 195 -6.28 -10.97 -21.60
C ALA A 195 -5.45 -10.54 -20.38
N GLY A 196 -6.08 -10.33 -19.23
CA GLY A 196 -5.42 -10.00 -17.96
C GLY A 196 -4.50 -11.12 -17.49
N THR A 197 -4.94 -12.38 -17.52
CA THR A 197 -4.11 -13.53 -17.15
C THR A 197 -2.93 -13.76 -18.10
N ILE A 198 -3.10 -13.52 -19.41
CA ILE A 198 -1.98 -13.57 -20.38
C ILE A 198 -0.98 -12.45 -20.12
N ALA A 199 -1.46 -11.22 -19.91
CA ALA A 199 -0.61 -10.10 -19.55
C ALA A 199 0.16 -10.40 -18.26
N ARG A 200 -0.48 -11.04 -17.28
CA ARG A 200 0.15 -11.51 -16.04
C ARG A 200 1.26 -12.52 -16.29
N VAL A 201 1.01 -13.57 -17.08
CA VAL A 201 2.06 -14.54 -17.47
C VAL A 201 3.23 -13.80 -18.13
N PHE A 202 2.97 -12.92 -19.11
CA PHE A 202 4.02 -12.15 -19.78
C PHE A 202 4.83 -11.31 -18.79
N THR A 203 4.17 -10.54 -17.92
CA THR A 203 4.85 -9.70 -16.94
C THR A 203 5.67 -10.50 -15.92
N SER A 204 5.18 -11.67 -15.50
CA SER A 204 5.91 -12.54 -14.56
C SER A 204 7.13 -13.20 -15.19
N VAL A 205 7.06 -13.60 -16.47
CA VAL A 205 8.23 -14.12 -17.20
C VAL A 205 9.29 -13.04 -17.35
N GLN A 206 8.89 -11.80 -17.65
CA GLN A 206 9.87 -10.74 -17.97
C GLN A 206 10.46 -10.07 -16.74
N ASP A 207 9.66 -9.83 -15.70
CA ASP A 207 10.11 -9.05 -14.54
C ASP A 207 10.48 -9.92 -13.32
N THR A 208 9.96 -11.16 -13.19
CA THR A 208 10.17 -12.00 -11.98
C THR A 208 11.04 -13.22 -12.24
N GLY A 209 10.77 -13.95 -13.32
CA GLY A 209 11.44 -15.23 -13.61
C GLY A 209 11.08 -16.38 -12.66
N ASP A 210 10.12 -16.19 -11.75
CA ASP A 210 9.71 -17.20 -10.78
C ASP A 210 8.74 -18.21 -11.41
N MET A 211 9.20 -19.46 -11.53
CA MET A 211 8.45 -20.56 -12.14
C MET A 211 7.13 -20.84 -11.40
N LEU A 212 7.06 -20.62 -10.08
CA LEU A 212 5.83 -20.81 -9.31
C LEU A 212 4.74 -19.84 -9.80
N LEU A 213 5.04 -18.54 -9.87
CA LEU A 213 4.09 -17.52 -10.32
C LEU A 213 3.71 -17.68 -11.80
N ILE A 214 4.68 -18.02 -12.65
CA ILE A 214 4.44 -18.24 -14.09
C ILE A 214 3.49 -19.41 -14.29
N ILE A 215 3.73 -20.55 -13.63
CA ILE A 215 2.84 -21.72 -13.70
C ILE A 215 1.46 -21.39 -13.13
N SER A 216 1.41 -20.64 -12.03
CA SER A 216 0.17 -20.20 -11.39
C SER A 216 -0.73 -19.44 -12.38
N PHE A 217 -0.18 -18.39 -13.01
CA PHE A 217 -0.93 -17.58 -13.97
C PHE A 217 -1.22 -18.33 -15.28
N ALA A 218 -0.34 -19.24 -15.70
CA ALA A 218 -0.56 -20.07 -16.88
C ALA A 218 -1.72 -21.05 -16.69
N ILE A 219 -1.84 -21.67 -15.51
CA ILE A 219 -2.97 -22.53 -15.17
C ILE A 219 -4.27 -21.70 -15.17
N ALA A 220 -4.24 -20.51 -14.56
CA ALA A 220 -5.38 -19.59 -14.53
C ALA A 220 -5.79 -19.08 -15.92
N ALA A 221 -4.86 -18.93 -16.86
CA ALA A 221 -5.16 -18.48 -18.23
C ALA A 221 -5.94 -19.52 -19.06
N ASN A 222 -5.80 -20.81 -18.74
CA ASN A 222 -6.48 -21.89 -19.46
C ASN A 222 -7.93 -22.11 -19.00
N THR A 223 -8.28 -21.65 -17.80
CA THR A 223 -9.61 -21.86 -17.19
C THR A 223 -10.74 -21.10 -17.90
N PRO A 224 -10.60 -19.81 -18.28
CA PRO A 224 -11.63 -19.06 -19.01
C PRO A 224 -11.96 -19.68 -20.38
N ARG A 225 -10.96 -20.31 -21.01
CA ARG A 225 -11.06 -20.88 -22.36
C ARG A 225 -11.97 -22.12 -22.41
N MET A 226 -12.06 -22.88 -21.31
CA MET A 226 -12.99 -24.01 -21.19
C MET A 226 -14.45 -23.56 -21.09
N ALA A 227 -14.72 -22.34 -20.61
CA ALA A 227 -16.08 -21.83 -20.44
C ALA A 227 -16.70 -21.27 -21.73
N THR A 228 -15.91 -20.99 -22.77
CA THR A 228 -16.40 -20.36 -24.01
C THR A 228 -15.73 -20.95 -25.25
N ALA A 229 -16.28 -22.05 -25.78
CA ALA A 229 -15.96 -22.50 -27.14
C ALA A 229 -16.63 -21.55 -28.15
N ALA A 230 -15.86 -20.67 -28.80
CA ALA A 230 -16.40 -19.63 -29.66
C ALA A 230 -16.59 -20.10 -31.11
N THR A 231 -17.78 -19.91 -31.67
CA THR A 231 -18.09 -20.01 -33.11
C THR A 231 -17.91 -18.66 -33.83
N PRO A 232 -17.66 -18.63 -35.15
CA PRO A 232 -17.32 -17.39 -35.88
C PRO A 232 -18.42 -16.31 -35.95
N SER A 233 -19.70 -16.63 -35.71
CA SER A 233 -20.82 -15.65 -35.62
C SER A 233 -20.79 -14.76 -34.36
N VAL A 234 -19.87 -15.02 -33.43
CA VAL A 234 -19.79 -14.41 -32.10
C VAL A 234 -19.05 -13.07 -32.10
N PHE A 235 -18.18 -12.79 -33.08
CA PHE A 235 -17.34 -11.58 -33.11
C PHE A 235 -18.16 -10.27 -33.22
N ARG A 236 -19.31 -10.29 -33.91
CA ARG A 236 -20.22 -9.13 -33.99
C ARG A 236 -21.08 -8.94 -32.73
N ARG A 237 -21.34 -10.03 -31.98
CA ARG A 237 -21.95 -9.99 -30.64
C ARG A 237 -20.96 -9.50 -29.60
N PHE A 238 -19.66 -9.79 -29.79
CA PHE A 238 -18.58 -9.31 -28.93
C PHE A 238 -18.51 -7.78 -28.89
N GLY A 239 -18.53 -7.10 -30.05
CA GLY A 239 -18.48 -5.63 -30.10
C GLY A 239 -19.66 -4.95 -29.37
N ARG A 240 -20.90 -5.40 -29.61
CA ARG A 240 -22.08 -4.89 -28.89
C ARG A 240 -22.08 -5.24 -27.40
N GLY A 241 -21.67 -6.46 -27.05
CA GLY A 241 -21.51 -6.87 -25.66
C GLY A 241 -20.46 -6.04 -24.93
N PHE A 242 -19.36 -5.70 -25.60
CA PHE A 242 -18.27 -4.90 -25.05
C PHE A 242 -18.74 -3.47 -24.76
N ILE A 243 -19.41 -2.84 -25.73
CA ILE A 243 -20.00 -1.51 -25.56
C ILE A 243 -21.02 -1.53 -24.42
N ASN A 244 -21.90 -2.53 -24.36
CA ASN A 244 -22.90 -2.65 -23.30
C ASN A 244 -22.27 -2.90 -21.92
N TYR A 245 -21.20 -3.70 -21.84
CA TYR A 245 -20.48 -3.94 -20.59
C TYR A 245 -19.84 -2.65 -20.06
N TRP A 246 -19.09 -1.92 -20.91
CA TRP A 246 -18.50 -0.64 -20.52
C TRP A 246 -19.56 0.42 -20.21
N LYS A 247 -20.67 0.45 -20.95
CA LYS A 247 -21.82 1.32 -20.64
C LYS A 247 -22.45 0.96 -19.29
N THR A 248 -22.54 -0.32 -18.95
CA THR A 248 -23.06 -0.79 -17.65
C THR A 248 -22.12 -0.40 -16.52
N ILE A 249 -20.81 -0.61 -16.69
CA ILE A 249 -19.79 -0.17 -15.72
C ILE A 249 -19.87 1.35 -15.54
N GLY A 250 -19.89 2.11 -16.63
CA GLY A 250 -20.00 3.57 -16.57
C GLY A 250 -21.29 4.02 -15.87
N ASN A 251 -22.41 3.34 -16.12
CA ASN A 251 -23.67 3.61 -15.43
C ASN A 251 -23.62 3.26 -13.94
N ASP A 252 -22.98 2.15 -13.56
CA ASP A 252 -22.78 1.76 -12.15
C ASP A 252 -21.94 2.81 -11.41
N TYR A 253 -20.84 3.29 -12.01
CA TYR A 253 -20.04 4.37 -11.43
C TYR A 253 -20.78 5.71 -11.37
N LYS A 254 -21.54 6.04 -12.42
CA LYS A 254 -22.36 7.25 -12.43
C LYS A 254 -23.41 7.20 -11.32
N LEU A 255 -24.08 6.07 -11.14
CA LEU A 255 -25.07 5.87 -10.08
C LEU A 255 -24.43 6.07 -8.71
N VAL A 256 -23.28 5.43 -8.46
CA VAL A 256 -22.51 5.62 -7.23
C VAL A 256 -22.17 7.09 -6.97
N ALA A 257 -21.73 7.82 -7.99
CA ALA A 257 -21.37 9.22 -7.84
C ALA A 257 -22.61 10.09 -7.49
N VAL A 258 -23.74 9.82 -8.14
CA VAL A 258 -25.01 10.50 -7.87
C VAL A 258 -25.50 10.19 -6.45
N ASP A 259 -25.53 8.90 -6.06
CA ASP A 259 -25.94 8.47 -4.72
C ASP A 259 -25.05 9.08 -3.62
N THR A 260 -23.74 9.14 -3.87
CA THR A 260 -22.78 9.75 -2.94
C THR A 260 -23.04 11.25 -2.79
N PHE A 261 -23.31 11.94 -3.90
CA PHE A 261 -23.63 13.37 -3.88
C PHE A 261 -24.95 13.64 -3.15
N GLU A 262 -25.98 12.85 -3.40
CA GLU A 262 -27.27 12.94 -2.71
C GLU A 262 -27.11 12.65 -1.21
N ALA A 263 -26.29 11.67 -0.82
CA ALA A 263 -25.97 11.38 0.57
C ALA A 263 -25.23 12.54 1.27
N CYS A 264 -24.32 13.20 0.55
CA CYS A 264 -23.65 14.41 1.04
C CYS A 264 -24.63 15.56 1.24
N LYS A 265 -25.57 15.75 0.29
CA LYS A 265 -26.62 16.78 0.37
C LYS A 265 -27.59 16.51 1.52
N ALA A 266 -27.96 15.25 1.76
CA ALA A 266 -28.88 14.87 2.82
C ALA A 266 -28.28 15.06 4.23
N ARG A 267 -26.95 14.91 4.39
CA ARG A 267 -26.25 15.04 5.69
C ARG A 267 -24.94 15.83 5.56
N PRO A 268 -25.02 17.16 5.39
CA PRO A 268 -23.85 17.98 5.10
C PRO A 268 -22.83 17.99 6.24
N VAL A 269 -23.29 17.99 7.50
CA VAL A 269 -22.40 17.99 8.67
C VAL A 269 -21.57 16.71 8.75
N LYS A 270 -22.20 15.54 8.58
CA LYS A 270 -21.48 14.26 8.63
C LYS A 270 -20.49 14.12 7.47
N ALA A 271 -20.91 14.51 6.26
CA ALA A 271 -20.02 14.53 5.10
C ALA A 271 -18.82 15.48 5.32
N GLY A 272 -19.07 16.67 5.87
CA GLY A 272 -18.04 17.63 6.24
C GLY A 272 -17.00 17.05 7.18
N ILE A 273 -17.42 16.33 8.24
CA ILE A 273 -16.51 15.65 9.18
C ILE A 273 -15.64 14.59 8.47
N TYR A 274 -16.22 13.79 7.58
CA TYR A 274 -15.47 12.77 6.84
C TYR A 274 -14.44 13.41 5.88
N PHE A 275 -14.85 14.42 5.11
CA PHE A 275 -13.95 15.12 4.18
C PHE A 275 -12.86 15.90 4.93
N SER A 276 -13.18 16.55 6.05
CA SER A 276 -12.17 17.23 6.87
C SER A 276 -11.19 16.23 7.47
N GLY A 277 -11.66 15.09 7.98
CA GLY A 277 -10.79 14.04 8.51
C GLY A 277 -9.83 13.48 7.46
N LEU A 278 -10.35 13.18 6.25
CA LEU A 278 -9.53 12.74 5.13
C LEU A 278 -8.51 13.82 4.73
N GLY A 279 -8.93 15.08 4.66
CA GLY A 279 -8.06 16.21 4.34
C GLY A 279 -6.93 16.39 5.36
N VAL A 280 -7.23 16.26 6.66
CA VAL A 280 -6.21 16.31 7.72
C VAL A 280 -5.22 15.15 7.61
N LEU A 281 -5.70 13.93 7.33
CA LEU A 281 -4.82 12.77 7.15
C LEU A 281 -3.91 12.92 5.92
N VAL A 282 -4.46 13.41 4.80
CA VAL A 282 -3.67 13.70 3.59
C VAL A 282 -2.65 14.80 3.87
N TYR A 283 -3.06 15.88 4.54
CA TYR A 283 -2.15 16.95 4.94
C TYR A 283 -1.04 16.43 5.86
N ALA A 284 -1.39 15.62 6.86
CA ALA A 284 -0.44 14.99 7.78
C ALA A 284 0.56 14.08 7.04
N TYR A 285 0.09 13.27 6.09
CA TYR A 285 0.94 12.43 5.25
C TYR A 285 1.90 13.25 4.38
N CYS A 286 1.40 14.25 3.67
CA CYS A 286 2.21 15.09 2.80
C CYS A 286 3.21 15.97 3.56
N THR A 287 2.90 16.33 4.80
CA THR A 287 3.77 17.16 5.66
C THR A 287 4.62 16.34 6.62
N ASN A 288 4.53 15.02 6.63
CA ASN A 288 5.27 14.18 7.57
C ASN A 288 6.80 14.40 7.41
N PRO A 289 7.54 14.80 8.46
CA PRO A 289 8.97 15.06 8.34
C PRO A 289 9.74 13.78 7.99
N SER A 290 10.54 13.85 6.91
CA SER A 290 11.46 12.78 6.51
C SER A 290 12.77 12.85 7.30
N GLU A 291 13.49 11.73 7.38
CA GLU A 291 14.80 11.64 8.04
C GLU A 291 15.79 12.69 7.51
N LEU A 292 15.92 12.80 6.19
CA LEU A 292 16.81 13.78 5.55
C LEU A 292 16.44 15.23 5.91
N ARG A 293 15.14 15.55 5.93
CA ARG A 293 14.67 16.89 6.31
C ARG A 293 15.00 17.19 7.76
N SER A 294 14.85 16.20 8.63
CA SER A 294 15.16 16.30 10.06
C SER A 294 16.64 16.55 10.30
N MET A 295 17.52 15.88 9.55
CA MET A 295 18.96 16.13 9.61
C MET A 295 19.34 17.53 9.13
N ASN A 296 18.68 18.03 8.08
CA ASN A 296 18.92 19.39 7.59
C ASN A 296 18.44 20.45 8.59
N GLU A 297 17.25 20.30 9.17
CA GLU A 297 16.73 21.20 10.21
C GLU A 297 17.67 21.25 11.42
N LEU A 298 18.19 20.10 11.87
CA LEU A 298 19.16 20.07 12.97
C LEU A 298 20.46 20.82 12.64
N ARG A 299 20.93 20.73 11.38
CA ARG A 299 22.12 21.47 10.93
C ARG A 299 21.87 22.98 10.88
N GLU A 300 20.71 23.39 10.38
CA GLU A 300 20.31 24.80 10.34
C GLU A 300 20.23 25.38 11.76
N LEU A 301 19.62 24.68 12.71
CA LEU A 301 19.55 25.12 14.09
C LEU A 301 20.94 25.21 14.76
N ARG A 302 21.84 24.25 14.50
CA ARG A 302 23.23 24.35 14.98
C ARG A 302 23.95 25.56 14.40
N GLN A 303 23.73 25.85 13.11
CA GLN A 303 24.31 27.02 12.47
C GLN A 303 23.79 28.30 13.12
N VAL A 304 22.49 28.40 13.38
CA VAL A 304 21.88 29.54 14.06
C VAL A 304 22.46 29.74 15.46
N MET A 305 22.57 28.67 16.26
CA MET A 305 23.18 28.76 17.59
C MET A 305 24.66 29.14 17.51
N SER A 306 25.39 28.72 16.48
CA SER A 306 26.80 29.11 16.30
C SER A 306 27.00 30.59 15.95
N LEU A 307 25.95 31.28 15.48
CA LEU A 307 25.98 32.72 15.19
C LEU A 307 25.70 33.57 16.42
N LEU A 308 25.10 32.99 17.46
CA LEU A 308 24.83 33.69 18.70
C LEU A 308 26.06 33.65 19.63
N PRO A 309 26.30 34.71 20.42
CA PRO A 309 27.24 34.64 21.52
C PRO A 309 26.77 33.66 22.60
N ALA A 310 27.69 32.85 23.12
CA ALA A 310 27.40 31.86 24.15
C ALA A 310 26.75 32.45 25.44
N SER A 311 26.89 33.75 25.70
CA SER A 311 26.27 34.43 26.85
C SER A 311 24.75 34.52 26.78
N ILE A 312 24.18 34.58 25.57
CA ILE A 312 22.74 34.71 25.36
C ILE A 312 22.06 33.39 24.96
N HIS A 313 22.81 32.30 24.92
CA HIS A 313 22.25 30.99 24.59
C HIS A 313 21.30 30.53 25.70
N ASN A 314 20.16 29.99 25.28
CA ASN A 314 19.34 29.20 26.18
C ASN A 314 19.99 27.84 26.41
N LYS A 315 20.34 27.54 27.67
CA LYS A 315 20.94 26.27 28.09
C LYS A 315 20.10 25.05 27.71
N GLU A 316 18.78 25.18 27.69
CA GLU A 316 17.90 24.07 27.29
C GLU A 316 18.05 23.73 25.80
N SER A 317 18.21 24.75 24.94
CA SER A 317 18.41 24.57 23.50
C SER A 317 19.77 23.95 23.21
N ASP A 318 20.81 24.41 23.90
CA ASP A 318 22.16 23.84 23.81
C ASP A 318 22.22 22.38 24.30
N ALA A 319 21.54 22.07 25.40
CA ALA A 319 21.44 20.71 25.91
C ALA A 319 20.72 19.78 24.92
N GLU A 320 19.61 20.23 24.32
CA GLU A 320 18.87 19.46 23.32
C GLU A 320 19.70 19.20 22.06
N LEU A 321 20.43 20.21 21.55
CA LEU A 321 21.35 20.01 20.43
C LEU A 321 22.44 19.00 20.77
N THR A 322 23.05 19.15 21.94
CA THR A 322 24.19 18.31 22.36
C THR A 322 23.74 16.87 22.54
N GLU A 323 22.64 16.64 23.26
CA GLU A 323 22.07 15.31 23.48
C GLU A 323 21.67 14.65 22.17
N ARG A 324 20.90 15.35 21.31
CA ARG A 324 20.46 14.81 20.03
C ARG A 324 21.64 14.50 19.11
N SER A 325 22.69 15.33 19.12
CA SER A 325 23.92 15.08 18.37
C SER A 325 24.66 13.85 18.86
N LEU A 326 24.76 13.68 20.17
CA LEU A 326 25.42 12.54 20.79
C LEU A 326 24.68 11.25 20.48
N LEU A 327 23.34 11.25 20.57
CA LEU A 327 22.52 10.08 20.24
C LEU A 327 22.62 9.69 18.76
N LEU A 328 22.67 10.66 17.86
CA LEU A 328 22.89 10.41 16.42
C LEU A 328 24.29 9.83 16.16
N ASN A 329 25.33 10.43 16.76
CA ASN A 329 26.71 9.97 16.59
C ASN A 329 26.94 8.57 17.16
N GLN A 330 26.21 8.19 18.21
CA GLN A 330 26.25 6.85 18.81
C GLN A 330 25.33 5.85 18.10
N HIS A 331 24.66 6.22 16.99
CA HIS A 331 23.64 5.40 16.32
C HIS A 331 22.55 4.88 17.27
N ARG A 332 22.18 5.70 18.26
CA ARG A 332 21.18 5.42 19.29
C ARG A 332 19.85 6.11 19.07
N LEU A 333 19.71 6.91 18.01
CA LEU A 333 18.48 7.59 17.67
C LEU A 333 17.90 6.97 16.39
N HIS A 334 16.77 6.30 16.51
CA HIS A 334 16.13 5.60 15.39
C HIS A 334 14.90 6.37 14.91
N TYR A 335 14.81 6.56 13.59
CA TYR A 335 13.69 7.20 12.93
C TYR A 335 12.69 6.14 12.43
N TYR A 336 11.41 6.29 12.80
CA TYR A 336 10.32 5.47 12.30
C TYR A 336 9.24 6.33 11.65
N ASN A 337 8.88 6.00 10.40
CA ASN A 337 7.80 6.65 9.67
C ASN A 337 6.49 5.86 9.84
N LEU A 338 5.49 6.49 10.46
CA LEU A 338 4.15 5.92 10.70
C LEU A 338 3.09 6.55 9.78
N TRP A 339 3.51 6.98 8.59
CA TRP A 339 2.71 7.53 7.49
C TRP A 339 2.18 8.94 7.79
N PHE A 340 1.36 9.11 8.83
CA PHE A 340 0.76 10.39 9.21
C PHE A 340 1.60 11.19 10.21
N PHE A 341 2.52 10.51 10.88
CA PHE A 341 3.48 11.09 11.82
C PHE A 341 4.75 10.24 11.81
N SER A 342 5.82 10.79 12.37
CA SER A 342 7.10 10.12 12.54
C SER A 342 7.51 10.19 14.00
N ILE A 343 8.24 9.18 14.47
CA ILE A 343 8.76 9.14 15.83
C ILE A 343 10.27 8.94 15.80
N LEU A 344 10.95 9.60 16.74
CA LEU A 344 12.35 9.34 17.07
C LEU A 344 12.37 8.55 18.37
N VAL A 345 13.01 7.39 18.34
CA VAL A 345 13.12 6.50 19.50
C VAL A 345 14.58 6.39 19.89
N GLN A 346 14.85 6.56 21.17
CA GLN A 346 16.18 6.42 21.74
C GLN A 346 16.43 4.96 22.12
N SER A 347 17.56 4.39 21.74
CA SER A 347 17.98 3.08 22.23
C SER A 347 18.99 3.22 23.39
N PRO A 348 18.96 2.31 24.37
CA PRO A 348 19.91 2.34 25.49
C PRO A 348 21.36 2.03 25.06
N HIS A 349 21.54 1.31 23.96
CA HIS A 349 22.83 0.86 23.45
C HIS A 349 22.96 1.16 21.96
N ASP A 350 24.19 1.39 21.48
CA ASP A 350 24.47 1.55 20.06
C ASP A 350 24.04 0.30 19.28
N SER A 351 23.38 0.53 18.14
CA SER A 351 22.99 -0.49 17.17
C SER A 351 24.12 -1.43 16.72
N SER A 352 25.37 -0.97 16.75
CA SER A 352 26.55 -1.76 16.35
C SER A 352 27.04 -2.72 17.43
N VAL A 353 26.62 -2.53 18.69
CA VAL A 353 27.19 -3.19 19.86
C VAL A 353 26.46 -4.50 20.20
N LYS A 354 27.20 -5.61 20.17
CA LYS A 354 26.70 -6.96 20.46
C LYS A 354 27.09 -7.46 21.86
N LEU A 355 26.71 -6.72 22.89
CA LEU A 355 26.90 -7.13 24.29
C LEU A 355 25.88 -8.21 24.68
N TYR A 356 26.19 -9.02 25.70
CA TYR A 356 25.25 -10.01 26.25
C TYR A 356 23.89 -9.37 26.59
N LYS A 357 23.90 -8.18 27.20
CA LYS A 357 22.70 -7.38 27.53
C LYS A 357 21.86 -7.00 26.30
N THR A 358 22.47 -6.83 25.12
CA THR A 358 21.73 -6.49 23.89
C THR A 358 21.24 -7.71 23.13
N GLN A 359 21.79 -8.90 23.42
CA GLN A 359 21.47 -10.15 22.72
C GLN A 359 20.46 -11.02 23.47
N ASP A 360 20.51 -11.02 24.81
CA ASP A 360 19.63 -11.84 25.63
C ASP A 360 18.17 -11.37 25.51
N ARG A 361 17.29 -12.29 25.09
CA ARG A 361 15.85 -12.03 24.94
C ARG A 361 15.14 -11.89 26.30
N ASN A 362 15.69 -12.48 27.36
CA ASN A 362 15.06 -12.47 28.68
C ASN A 362 15.25 -11.14 29.43
N LEU A 363 16.25 -10.35 29.02
CA LEU A 363 16.54 -9.03 29.59
C LEU A 363 15.80 -7.90 28.87
N LYS A 364 15.18 -8.16 27.72
CA LYS A 364 14.41 -7.17 26.96
C LYS A 364 12.97 -7.18 27.41
N ASP A 365 12.45 -6.00 27.69
CA ASP A 365 11.02 -5.82 27.89
C ASP A 365 10.24 -6.10 26.61
N TYR A 366 8.91 -6.12 26.73
CA TYR A 366 8.06 -6.24 25.56
C TYR A 366 8.37 -5.10 24.56
N PRO A 367 8.43 -5.37 23.24
CA PRO A 367 8.86 -4.37 22.25
C PRO A 367 8.04 -3.08 22.28
N TRP A 368 6.74 -3.19 22.60
CA TRP A 368 5.84 -2.05 22.69
C TRP A 368 6.10 -1.21 23.95
N THR A 369 6.36 -1.83 25.10
CA THR A 369 6.67 -1.09 26.34
C THR A 369 8.00 -0.37 26.22
N GLU A 370 9.00 -1.02 25.62
CA GLU A 370 10.31 -0.41 25.36
C GLU A 370 10.20 0.75 24.35
N LEU A 371 9.41 0.58 23.29
CA LEU A 371 9.21 1.63 22.28
C LEU A 371 8.52 2.86 22.86
N PHE A 372 7.43 2.69 23.62
CA PHE A 372 6.69 3.82 24.21
C PHE A 372 7.46 4.51 25.34
N ALA A 373 8.25 3.76 26.13
CA ALA A 373 9.08 4.33 27.19
C ALA A 373 10.24 5.19 26.66
N ASN A 374 10.74 4.85 25.47
CA ASN A 374 11.93 5.48 24.89
C ASN A 374 11.65 6.45 23.73
N ILE A 375 10.42 6.97 23.62
CA ILE A 375 10.11 8.00 22.61
C ILE A 375 10.87 9.28 22.95
N TYR A 376 11.77 9.68 22.06
CA TYR A 376 12.57 10.89 22.21
C TYR A 376 11.83 12.13 21.68
N ASP A 377 11.25 12.05 20.48
CA ASP A 377 10.50 13.14 19.85
C ASP A 377 9.42 12.62 18.89
N VAL A 378 8.38 13.42 18.67
CA VAL A 378 7.26 13.12 17.77
C VAL A 378 7.15 14.22 16.72
N GLY A 379 7.23 13.81 15.46
CA GLY A 379 7.15 14.66 14.29
C GLY A 379 5.78 14.55 13.62
N TYR A 380 5.05 15.65 13.52
CA TYR A 380 3.80 15.71 12.76
C TYR A 380 3.55 17.14 12.25
N PHE A 381 2.85 17.26 11.13
CA PHE A 381 2.66 18.53 10.41
C PHE A 381 3.98 19.27 10.09
N GLY A 382 5.02 18.51 9.73
CA GLY A 382 6.30 19.06 9.26
C GLY A 382 7.23 19.60 10.33
N LYS A 383 6.91 19.40 11.62
CA LYS A 383 7.73 19.86 12.73
C LYS A 383 7.92 18.79 13.80
N TRP A 384 9.07 18.83 14.46
CA TRP A 384 9.41 18.02 15.63
C TRP A 384 9.04 18.77 16.92
N ARG A 385 8.17 18.20 17.76
CA ARG A 385 7.54 18.96 18.86
C ARG A 385 8.48 19.27 20.02
N ARG A 386 9.31 18.30 20.42
CA ARG A 386 10.29 18.54 21.49
C ARG A 386 11.32 19.56 21.02
N LEU A 387 11.83 19.40 19.80
CA LEU A 387 12.78 20.34 19.20
C LEU A 387 12.19 21.76 19.10
N GLU A 388 10.99 21.91 18.52
CA GLU A 388 10.31 23.21 18.38
C GLU A 388 10.08 23.88 19.74
N LYS A 389 9.68 23.12 20.76
CA LYS A 389 9.47 23.64 22.11
C LYS A 389 10.77 24.15 22.73
N LYS A 390 11.87 23.41 22.56
CA LYS A 390 13.19 23.77 23.10
C LYS A 390 13.87 24.90 22.34
N PHE A 391 13.41 25.20 21.13
CA PHE A 391 13.94 26.26 20.27
C PHE A 391 13.04 27.51 20.15
N LYS A 392 12.01 27.65 21.00
CA LYS A 392 11.11 28.81 20.93
C LYS A 392 11.80 30.13 21.36
N ASP A 393 12.58 30.07 22.44
CA ASP A 393 13.31 31.20 23.02
C ASP A 393 14.81 30.84 23.13
N TYR A 394 15.43 30.50 22.00
CA TYR A 394 16.80 29.96 21.98
C TYR A 394 17.89 31.02 22.24
N ASP A 395 17.53 32.29 22.07
CA ASP A 395 18.34 33.50 22.23
C ASP A 395 18.12 34.23 23.57
N VAL A 396 17.36 33.61 24.48
CA VAL A 396 17.07 34.15 25.82
C VAL A 396 17.72 33.27 26.88
N ASN A 397 18.72 33.83 27.56
CA ASN A 397 19.34 33.18 28.72
C ASN A 397 18.47 33.40 29.97
N ARG A 398 17.71 32.38 30.37
CA ARG A 398 16.82 32.44 31.53
C ARG A 398 17.55 32.57 32.85
N ASP A 399 18.77 32.07 32.95
CA ASP A 399 19.55 32.12 34.19
C ASP A 399 19.91 33.57 34.59
N GLU A 400 20.07 34.46 33.61
CA GLU A 400 20.27 35.89 33.88
C GLU A 400 18.97 36.59 34.29
N LEU A 401 17.84 36.15 33.75
CA LEU A 401 16.51 36.68 34.08
C LEU A 401 16.07 36.26 35.49
N ASP A 402 16.41 35.05 35.91
CA ASP A 402 16.10 34.52 37.25
C ASP A 402 16.86 35.25 38.38
N LEU A 403 17.88 36.04 38.04
CA LEU A 403 18.62 36.90 38.99
C LEU A 403 17.94 38.27 39.21
N LEU A 404 16.95 38.63 38.40
CA LEU A 404 16.21 39.88 38.54
C LEU A 404 15.09 39.72 39.57
N PRO A 405 14.78 40.77 40.37
CA PRO A 405 13.63 40.73 41.27
C PRO A 405 12.31 40.70 40.47
N ASP A 406 11.33 39.97 41.00
CA ASP A 406 9.98 39.78 40.44
C ASP A 406 9.21 41.09 40.16
#